data_AF-F7VKC3-F1
#
_entry.id   AF-F7VKC3-F1
#
_cell.length_a   1.000
_cell.length_b   1.000
_cell.length_c   1.000
_cell.angle_alpha   90.00
_cell.angle_beta   90.00
_cell.angle_gamma   90.00
#
_symmetry.space_group_name_H-M   'P 1'
#
loop_
_entity.id
_entity.type
_entity.pdbx_description
1 polymer ?
#
loop_
_entity_poly.entity_id
_entity_poly.type
_entity_poly.pdbx_seq_one_letter_code
_entity_poly.pdbx_strand_id
1 'polypeptide(L)'
;MTKIFPVYFSMQTAIPIVLALTYPGATTAFGSAGAAGIVGVLDPDNRWLVLAPIAAIFLTGVANLAVVGPATTKCMKERKHQETKDGKKSYDAPPHSQEMTALNKRFSQLHGISSLLNLGNLIAAVAYGFTLASRLD
;
A
#
# COMPACT_ATOMS: atom_id res chain seq x y z
N MET A 1 -1.41 3.26 -16.83
CA MET A 1 -1.58 3.69 -15.43
C MET A 1 -1.31 5.19 -15.39
N THR A 2 -2.15 5.96 -14.69
CA THR A 2 -1.90 7.40 -14.47
C THR A 2 -0.59 7.58 -13.70
N LYS A 3 0.16 8.66 -13.96
CA LYS A 3 1.45 8.95 -13.31
C LYS A 3 1.38 9.09 -11.77
N ILE A 4 0.18 9.20 -11.21
CA ILE A 4 -0.08 9.37 -9.77
C ILE A 4 0.20 8.09 -8.99
N PHE A 5 -0.13 6.91 -9.53
CA PHE A 5 -0.05 5.67 -8.75
C PHE A 5 1.37 5.24 -8.36
N PRO A 6 2.40 5.35 -9.22
CA PRO A 6 3.77 5.08 -8.80
C PRO A 6 4.22 5.97 -7.64
N VAL A 7 3.84 7.25 -7.65
CA VAL A 7 4.15 8.19 -6.57
C VAL A 7 3.43 7.78 -5.29
N TYR A 8 2.12 7.51 -5.38
CA TYR A 8 1.30 7.06 -4.26
C TYR A 8 1.85 5.79 -3.59
N PHE A 9 2.18 4.74 -4.37
CA PHE A 9 2.76 3.51 -3.82
C PHE A 9 4.18 3.70 -3.26
N SER A 10 4.95 4.61 -3.85
CA SER A 10 6.27 4.98 -3.30
C SER A 10 6.12 5.65 -1.94
N MET A 11 5.15 6.56 -1.78
CA MET A 11 4.84 7.18 -0.49
C MET A 11 4.38 6.15 0.54
N GLN A 12 3.47 5.23 0.17
CA GLN A 12 3.04 4.13 1.05
C GLN A 12 4.20 3.26 1.53
N THR A 13 5.25 3.15 0.72
CA THR A 13 6.47 2.38 1.05
C THR A 13 7.44 3.20 1.91
N ALA A 14 7.64 4.48 1.60
CA ALA A 14 8.64 5.31 2.26
C ALA A 14 8.20 5.86 3.63
N ILE A 15 6.94 6.28 3.76
CA ILE A 15 6.40 6.86 5.00
C ILE A 15 6.55 5.95 6.22
N PRO A 16 6.21 4.64 6.18
CA PRO A 16 6.38 3.78 7.36
C PRO A 16 7.86 3.63 7.79
N ILE A 17 8.82 3.77 6.87
CA ILE A 17 10.24 3.81 7.23
C ILE A 17 10.56 5.09 8.01
N VAL A 18 10.07 6.24 7.54
CA VAL A 18 10.24 7.51 8.26
C VAL A 18 9.60 7.43 9.64
N LEU A 19 8.37 6.90 9.74
CA LEU A 19 7.69 6.70 11.03
C LEU A 19 8.49 5.82 11.99
N ALA A 20 9.12 4.76 11.49
CA ALA A 20 9.96 3.89 12.30
C ALA A 20 11.25 4.59 12.78
N LEU A 21 11.89 5.37 11.89
CA LEU A 21 13.08 6.14 12.22
C LEU A 21 12.81 7.25 13.22
N THR A 22 11.64 7.89 13.13
CA THR A 22 11.22 9.00 14.00
C THR A 22 10.29 8.55 15.12
N TYR A 23 10.24 7.25 15.42
CA TYR A 23 9.38 6.73 16.47
C TYR A 23 9.72 7.37 17.84
N PRO A 24 8.76 8.02 18.52
CA PRO A 24 9.03 8.67 19.79
C PRO A 24 9.17 7.62 20.90
N GLY A 25 10.27 7.67 21.64
CA GLY A 25 10.40 6.92 22.89
C GLY A 25 9.37 7.41 23.91
N ALA A 26 8.93 6.53 24.81
CA ALA A 26 7.99 6.91 25.86
C ALA A 26 8.62 7.98 26.77
N THR A 27 7.95 9.10 26.98
CA THR A 27 8.32 10.12 27.97
C THR A 27 7.46 9.96 29.21
N THR A 28 8.09 9.93 30.38
CA THR A 28 7.42 9.94 31.68
C THR A 28 7.76 11.22 32.43
N ALA A 29 7.03 11.51 33.51
CA ALA A 29 7.31 12.65 34.39
C ALA A 29 8.75 12.68 34.95
N PHE A 30 9.50 11.56 34.84
CA PHE A 30 10.88 11.41 35.31
C PHE A 30 11.92 11.30 34.18
N GLY A 31 11.53 11.53 32.92
CA GLY A 31 12.41 11.47 31.75
C GLY A 31 11.97 10.43 30.69
N SER A 32 12.82 10.21 29.68
CA SER A 32 12.58 9.20 28.64
C SER A 32 12.65 7.78 29.22
N ALA A 33 11.51 7.07 29.23
CA ALA A 33 11.37 5.73 29.78
C ALA A 33 11.40 4.62 28.71
N GLY A 34 11.41 4.95 27.42
CA GLY A 34 11.44 3.95 26.33
C GLY A 34 12.46 4.29 25.25
N ALA A 35 13.00 3.25 24.60
CA ALA A 35 13.85 3.41 23.44
C ALA A 35 13.11 4.14 22.30
N ALA A 36 13.79 5.06 21.63
CA ALA A 36 13.27 5.79 20.48
C ALA A 36 13.77 5.19 19.15
N GLY A 37 13.20 5.67 18.05
CA GLY A 37 13.56 5.24 16.70
C GLY A 37 13.37 3.73 16.49
N ILE A 38 14.22 3.14 15.66
CA ILE A 38 14.12 1.72 15.27
C ILE A 38 14.20 0.79 16.49
N VAL A 39 15.02 1.12 17.49
CA VAL A 39 15.15 0.30 18.70
C VAL A 39 13.82 0.24 19.46
N GLY A 40 13.13 1.38 19.56
CA GLY A 40 11.79 1.43 20.15
C GLY A 40 10.75 0.64 19.38
N VAL A 41 10.77 0.73 18.05
CA VAL A 41 9.84 -0.05 17.20
C VAL A 41 10.05 -1.55 17.37
N LEU A 42 11.29 -2.01 17.51
CA LEU A 42 11.65 -3.42 17.65
C LEU A 42 11.52 -3.96 19.08
N ASP A 43 11.17 -3.12 20.04
CA ASP A 43 10.92 -3.53 21.41
C ASP A 43 9.80 -4.60 21.46
N PRO A 44 10.00 -5.72 22.19
CA PRO A 44 8.97 -6.74 22.36
C PRO A 44 7.60 -6.20 22.79
N ASP A 45 7.56 -5.16 23.64
CA ASP A 45 6.32 -4.55 24.13
C ASP A 45 5.57 -3.79 23.02
N ASN A 46 6.30 -3.35 21.99
CA ASN A 46 5.78 -2.59 20.86
C ASN A 46 5.40 -3.48 19.65
N ARG A 47 5.54 -4.80 19.77
CA ARG A 47 5.36 -5.75 18.66
C ARG A 47 4.02 -5.62 17.93
N TRP A 48 2.92 -5.49 18.67
CA TRP A 48 1.57 -5.52 18.09
C TRP A 48 0.98 -4.15 17.78
N LEU A 49 1.31 -3.14 18.59
CA LEU A 49 0.73 -1.81 18.47
C LEU A 49 1.58 -0.87 17.60
N VAL A 50 2.86 -1.18 17.39
CA VAL A 50 3.81 -0.34 16.64
C VAL A 50 4.40 -1.12 15.46
N LEU A 51 5.13 -2.21 15.73
CA LEU A 51 5.85 -2.93 14.67
C LEU A 51 4.89 -3.56 13.67
N ALA A 52 3.87 -4.29 14.12
CA ALA A 52 2.91 -4.96 13.24
C ALA A 52 2.19 -3.99 12.29
N PRO A 53 1.60 -2.86 12.73
CA PRO A 53 0.96 -1.93 11.80
C PRO A 53 1.96 -1.21 10.88
N ILE A 54 3.13 -0.78 11.38
CA ILE A 54 4.18 -0.17 10.53
C ILE A 54 4.62 -1.17 9.44
N ALA A 55 4.87 -2.42 9.81
CA ALA A 55 5.25 -3.48 8.89
C ALA A 55 4.13 -3.78 7.87
N ALA A 56 2.87 -3.79 8.30
CA ALA A 56 1.72 -3.98 7.41
C ALA A 56 1.62 -2.85 6.36
N ILE A 57 1.76 -1.59 6.78
CA ILE A 57 1.79 -0.43 5.86
C ILE A 57 2.93 -0.60 4.85
N PHE A 58 4.14 -0.91 5.33
CA PHE A 58 5.32 -1.09 4.49
C PHE A 58 5.14 -2.22 3.47
N LEU A 59 4.80 -3.43 3.93
CA LEU A 59 4.71 -4.62 3.09
C LEU A 59 3.58 -4.50 2.05
N THR A 60 2.44 -3.92 2.43
CA THR A 60 1.35 -3.66 1.46
C THR A 60 1.75 -2.62 0.42
N GLY A 61 2.47 -1.56 0.83
CA GLY A 61 3.06 -0.57 -0.07
C GLY A 61 4.06 -1.18 -1.06
N VAL A 62 4.98 -2.01 -0.57
CA VAL A 62 5.96 -2.74 -1.41
C VAL A 62 5.25 -3.69 -2.39
N ALA A 63 4.25 -4.44 -1.94
CA ALA A 63 3.49 -5.34 -2.81
C ALA A 63 2.79 -4.56 -3.93
N ASN A 64 2.19 -3.41 -3.62
CA ASN A 64 1.60 -2.52 -4.63
C ASN A 64 2.65 -1.94 -5.59
N LEU A 65 3.78 -1.45 -5.07
CA LEU A 65 4.82 -0.78 -5.84
C LEU A 65 5.57 -1.74 -6.78
N ALA A 66 5.99 -2.89 -6.25
CA ALA A 66 6.92 -3.80 -6.93
C ALA A 66 6.22 -4.95 -7.68
N VAL A 67 4.99 -5.32 -7.30
CA VAL A 67 4.29 -6.48 -7.88
C VAL A 67 3.01 -6.06 -8.60
N VAL A 68 2.03 -5.50 -7.89
CA VAL A 68 0.69 -5.26 -8.44
C VAL A 68 0.69 -4.11 -9.45
N GLY A 69 1.41 -3.03 -9.17
CA GLY A 69 1.54 -1.87 -10.06
C GLY A 69 2.16 -2.21 -11.42
N PRO A 70 3.34 -2.87 -11.47
CA PRO A 70 3.93 -3.32 -12.73
C PRO A 70 3.05 -4.31 -13.49
N ALA A 71 2.43 -5.29 -12.79
CA ALA A 71 1.51 -6.24 -13.40
C ALA A 71 0.28 -5.54 -14.02
N THR A 72 -0.29 -4.57 -13.31
CA THR A 72 -1.42 -3.75 -13.80
C THR A 72 -1.00 -2.92 -15.01
N THR A 73 0.19 -2.34 -14.99
CA THR A 73 0.72 -1.57 -16.13
C THR A 73 0.90 -2.44 -17.37
N LYS A 74 1.42 -3.67 -17.20
CA LYS A 74 1.52 -4.65 -18.29
C LYS A 74 0.13 -5.01 -18.84
N CYS A 75 -0.82 -5.34 -17.97
CA CYS A 75 -2.20 -5.65 -18.37
C CYS A 75 -2.87 -4.47 -19.10
N MET A 76 -2.66 -3.23 -18.66
CA MET A 76 -3.17 -2.03 -19.35
C MET A 76 -2.55 -1.85 -20.75
N LYS A 77 -1.26 -2.17 -20.93
CA LYS A 77 -0.62 -2.14 -22.26
C LYS A 77 -1.22 -3.20 -23.18
N GLU A 78 -1.42 -4.42 -22.67
CA GLU A 78 -2.07 -5.52 -23.40
C GLU A 78 -3.51 -5.13 -23.81
N ARG A 79 -4.31 -4.57 -22.87
CA ARG A 79 -5.63 -4.01 -23.17
C ARG A 79 -5.56 -2.97 -24.27
N LYS A 80 -4.61 -2.04 -24.20
CA LYS A 80 -4.49 -0.98 -25.22
C LYS A 80 -4.18 -1.50 -26.62
N HIS A 81 -3.33 -2.52 -26.70
CA HIS A 81 -3.05 -3.21 -27.95
C HIS A 81 -4.31 -3.89 -28.49
N GLN A 82 -5.03 -4.61 -27.63
CA GLN A 82 -6.29 -5.27 -28.01
C GLN A 82 -7.37 -4.26 -28.42
N GLU A 83 -7.45 -3.08 -27.79
CA GLU A 83 -8.37 -2.01 -28.22
C GLU A 83 -8.13 -1.56 -29.66
N THR A 84 -6.87 -1.58 -30.09
CA THR A 84 -6.48 -1.21 -31.46
C THR A 84 -6.84 -2.32 -32.43
N LYS A 85 -6.60 -3.58 -32.04
CA LYS A 85 -6.94 -4.77 -32.83
C LYS A 85 -8.46 -4.92 -33.03
N ASP A 86 -9.23 -4.68 -31.98
CA ASP A 86 -10.69 -4.83 -32.00
C ASP A 86 -11.42 -3.60 -32.54
N GLY A 87 -10.73 -2.46 -32.69
CA GLY A 87 -11.35 -1.18 -33.03
C GLY A 87 -12.34 -0.67 -31.97
N LYS A 88 -12.28 -1.21 -30.75
CA LYS A 88 -13.25 -1.01 -29.66
C LYS A 88 -12.55 -0.83 -28.32
N LYS A 89 -12.98 0.11 -27.49
CA LYS A 89 -12.36 0.35 -26.18
C LYS A 89 -12.70 -0.78 -25.21
N SER A 90 -11.82 -0.98 -24.25
CA SER A 90 -11.95 -2.02 -23.23
C SER A 90 -13.06 -1.75 -22.20
N TYR A 91 -13.68 -0.56 -22.24
CA TYR A 91 -14.75 -0.10 -21.37
C TYR A 91 -16.06 0.23 -22.12
N ASP A 92 -16.11 0.00 -23.44
CA ASP A 92 -17.34 0.18 -24.22
C ASP A 92 -18.37 -0.92 -23.87
N ALA A 93 -19.63 -0.73 -24.26
CA ALA A 93 -20.68 -1.72 -24.01
C ALA A 93 -20.36 -3.07 -24.69
N PRO A 94 -20.74 -4.23 -24.11
CA PRO A 94 -20.57 -5.56 -24.71
C PRO A 94 -21.21 -5.70 -26.11
N PRO A 95 -20.83 -6.71 -26.92
CA PRO A 95 -19.83 -7.74 -26.64
C PRO A 95 -18.40 -7.26 -26.90
N HIS A 96 -17.44 -7.85 -26.18
CA HIS A 96 -16.00 -7.73 -26.47
C HIS A 96 -15.46 -9.04 -27.04
N SER A 97 -14.29 -8.99 -27.68
CA SER A 97 -13.53 -10.21 -28.03
C SER A 97 -13.27 -11.08 -26.79
N GLN A 98 -12.99 -12.37 -27.02
CA GLN A 98 -12.65 -13.28 -25.92
C GLN A 98 -11.35 -12.82 -25.23
N GLU A 99 -10.37 -12.35 -26.01
CA GLU A 99 -9.11 -11.82 -25.51
C GLU A 99 -9.31 -10.58 -24.65
N MET A 100 -10.12 -9.61 -25.11
CA MET A 100 -10.42 -8.42 -24.32
C MET A 100 -11.18 -8.77 -23.03
N THR A 101 -12.09 -9.76 -23.09
CA THR A 101 -12.82 -10.24 -21.90
C THR A 101 -11.87 -10.84 -20.87
N ALA A 102 -10.91 -11.66 -21.30
CA ALA A 102 -9.88 -12.23 -20.43
C ALA A 102 -8.99 -11.13 -19.82
N LEU A 103 -8.59 -10.13 -20.61
CA LEU A 103 -7.80 -9.00 -20.14
C LEU A 103 -8.57 -8.12 -19.14
N ASN A 104 -9.87 -7.88 -19.36
CA ASN A 104 -10.72 -7.14 -18.44
C ASN A 104 -10.88 -7.88 -17.10
N LYS A 105 -11.02 -9.21 -17.13
CA LYS A 105 -11.05 -10.04 -15.92
C LYS A 105 -9.72 -9.93 -15.15
N ARG A 106 -8.59 -10.06 -15.83
CA ARG A 106 -7.26 -9.91 -15.24
C ARG A 106 -7.05 -8.53 -14.63
N PHE A 107 -7.46 -7.48 -15.34
CA PHE A 107 -7.40 -6.11 -14.84
C PHE A 107 -8.25 -5.94 -13.57
N SER A 108 -9.48 -6.46 -13.56
CA SER A 108 -10.37 -6.39 -12.41
C SER A 108 -9.76 -7.10 -11.19
N GLN A 109 -9.14 -8.26 -11.37
CA GLN A 109 -8.43 -8.97 -10.29
C GLN A 109 -7.27 -8.15 -9.73
N LEU A 110 -6.41 -7.61 -10.61
CA LEU A 110 -5.27 -6.79 -10.19
C LEU A 110 -5.72 -5.52 -9.45
N HIS A 111 -6.78 -4.87 -9.93
CA HIS A 111 -7.37 -3.72 -9.27
C HIS A 111 -7.93 -4.08 -7.89
N GLY A 112 -8.68 -5.18 -7.79
CA GLY A 112 -9.22 -5.67 -6.53
C GLY A 112 -8.15 -6.00 -5.49
N ILE A 113 -7.06 -6.67 -5.91
CA ILE A 113 -5.91 -6.96 -5.04
C ILE A 113 -5.30 -5.65 -4.53
N SER A 114 -5.05 -4.69 -5.43
CA SER A 114 -4.49 -3.39 -5.01
C SER A 114 -5.40 -2.65 -4.04
N SER A 115 -6.71 -2.64 -4.26
CA SER A 115 -7.70 -2.03 -3.38
C SER A 115 -7.71 -2.67 -1.99
N LEU A 116 -7.59 -4.00 -1.89
CA LEU A 116 -7.49 -4.70 -0.61
C LEU A 116 -6.18 -4.36 0.12
N LEU A 117 -5.06 -4.30 -0.59
CA LEU A 117 -3.78 -3.88 -0.02
C LEU A 117 -3.86 -2.44 0.53
N ASN A 118 -4.50 -1.53 -0.22
CA ASN A 118 -4.70 -0.14 0.21
C ASN A 118 -5.64 -0.03 1.41
N LEU A 119 -6.69 -0.86 1.48
CA LEU A 119 -7.58 -0.90 2.64
C LEU A 119 -6.85 -1.40 3.89
N GLY A 120 -6.07 -2.48 3.76
CA GLY A 120 -5.24 -2.98 4.86
C GLY A 120 -4.21 -1.94 5.33
N ASN A 121 -3.58 -1.23 4.39
CA ASN A 121 -2.68 -0.12 4.67
C ASN A 121 -3.38 0.99 5.47
N LEU A 122 -4.57 1.41 5.06
CA LEU A 122 -5.36 2.44 5.75
C LEU A 122 -5.71 2.02 7.18
N ILE A 123 -6.20 0.79 7.37
CA ILE A 123 -6.54 0.26 8.70
C ILE A 123 -5.30 0.25 9.61
N ALA A 124 -4.16 -0.22 9.11
CA ALA A 124 -2.91 -0.26 9.85
C ALA A 124 -2.41 1.15 10.20
N ALA A 125 -2.51 2.10 9.26
CA ALA A 125 -2.13 3.50 9.48
C ALA A 125 -3.00 4.17 10.57
N VAL A 126 -4.32 3.93 10.54
CA VAL A 126 -5.24 4.44 11.58
C VAL A 126 -4.93 3.81 12.94
N ALA A 127 -4.73 2.49 13.00
CA ALA A 127 -4.38 1.78 14.23
C ALA A 127 -3.06 2.29 14.85
N TYR A 128 -2.04 2.49 14.01
CA TYR A 128 -0.78 3.09 14.45
C TYR A 128 -0.96 4.54 14.91
N GLY A 129 -1.81 5.32 14.22
CA GLY A 129 -2.12 6.70 14.60
C GLY A 129 -2.65 6.81 16.03
N PHE A 130 -3.54 5.92 16.46
CA PHE A 130 -4.01 5.87 17.86
C PHE A 130 -2.89 5.55 18.86
N THR A 131 -2.00 4.61 18.50
CA THR A 131 -0.85 4.23 19.34
C THR A 131 0.18 5.36 19.45
N LEU A 132 0.34 6.13 18.38
CA LEU A 132 1.23 7.29 18.36
C LEU A 132 0.63 8.43 19.21
N ALA A 133 -0.66 8.69 19.09
CA ALA A 133 -1.36 9.73 19.84
C ALA A 133 -1.25 9.51 21.36
N SER A 134 -1.41 8.27 21.84
CA SER A 134 -1.32 7.94 23.28
C SER A 134 0.08 8.12 23.88
N ARG A 135 1.08 8.51 23.09
CA ARG A 135 2.46 8.78 23.53
C ARG A 135 2.82 10.27 23.53
N LEU A 136 1.91 11.12 23.05
CA LEU A 136 2.10 12.57 22.96
C LEU A 136 1.38 13.34 24.08
N ASP A 137 0.61 12.63 24.90
CA ASP A 137 0.00 13.11 26.15
C ASP A 137 0.90 12.77 27.35
#